data_AF-A0A3P3ZA94-F1
#
_entry.id   AF-A0A3P3ZA94-F1
#
_cell.length_a   1.000
_cell.length_b   1.000
_cell.length_c   1.000
_cell.angle_alpha   90.00
_cell.angle_beta   90.00
_cell.angle_gamma   90.00
#
_symmetry.space_group_name_H-M   'P 1'
#
loop_
_entity.id
_entity.type
_entity.pdbx_description
1 polymer ?
#
loop_
_entity_poly.entity_id
_entity_poly.type
_entity_poly.pdbx_seq_one_letter_code
_entity_poly.pdbx_strand_id
1 'polypeptide(L)'
;MKRLQLVCPAAMVPGCGAAMQCSRRWNLLEHRTKGSPYMKHLDLYARRDPQLAPYLLREVDIEYKRKCRKVSFLVWVAVFTVAVAWQTRMQGEALHYMRLYASYVRAEQDAKDEDNIKRRKAFVGVINVVKNAFDRDQRWTAADEAKALKELR
;
A
#
# COMPACT_ATOMS: atom_id res chain seq x y z
N MET A 1 30.63 18.88 -4.23
CA MET A 1 29.34 18.30 -4.67
C MET A 1 29.37 16.79 -4.41
N LYS A 2 28.68 16.32 -3.37
CA LYS A 2 28.63 14.89 -3.03
C LYS A 2 27.22 14.37 -3.36
N ARG A 3 27.12 13.45 -4.31
CA ARG A 3 25.88 12.73 -4.64
C ARG A 3 25.45 11.92 -3.42
N LEU A 4 24.34 12.31 -2.79
CA LEU A 4 23.60 11.45 -1.88
C LEU A 4 22.94 10.35 -2.72
N GLN A 5 23.52 9.16 -2.70
CA GLN A 5 22.85 7.97 -3.23
C GLN A 5 21.69 7.63 -2.31
N LEU A 6 20.48 7.71 -2.85
CA LEU A 6 19.27 7.23 -2.19
C LEU A 6 19.30 5.70 -2.26
N VAL A 7 19.87 5.06 -1.24
CA VAL A 7 19.72 3.61 -1.04
C VAL A 7 18.32 3.40 -0.48
N CYS A 8 17.38 3.01 -1.35
CA CYS A 8 16.11 2.46 -0.91
C CYS A 8 16.40 1.24 -0.04
N PRO A 9 15.99 1.19 1.24
CA PRO A 9 15.97 -0.07 1.95
C PRO A 9 14.83 -0.86 1.32
N ALA A 10 15.18 -1.76 0.39
CA ALA A 10 14.32 -2.90 0.11
C ALA A 10 14.06 -3.54 1.48
N ALA A 11 12.81 -3.39 1.95
CA ALA A 11 12.36 -4.00 3.18
C ALA A 11 12.61 -5.50 3.05
N MET A 12 13.72 -5.97 3.63
CA MET A 12 13.96 -7.36 3.90
C MET A 12 12.85 -7.78 4.84
N VAL A 13 11.79 -8.35 4.27
CA VAL A 13 10.82 -9.14 5.01
C VAL A 13 11.63 -10.20 5.74
N PRO A 14 11.69 -10.18 7.08
CA PRO A 14 12.43 -11.19 7.80
C PRO A 14 11.70 -12.52 7.60
N GLY A 15 12.34 -13.41 6.84
CA GLY A 15 12.13 -14.84 6.75
C GLY A 15 10.76 -15.39 7.12
N CYS A 16 9.86 -15.50 6.15
CA CYS A 16 8.81 -16.52 6.11
C CYS A 16 9.36 -17.96 5.98
N GLY A 17 10.59 -18.22 6.42
CA GLY A 17 11.19 -19.56 6.45
C GLY A 17 10.63 -20.45 7.56
N ALA A 18 10.05 -19.86 8.61
CA ALA A 18 9.44 -20.61 9.71
C ALA A 18 7.99 -21.03 9.45
N ALA A 19 7.25 -20.34 8.57
CA ALA A 19 5.86 -20.68 8.27
C ALA A 19 5.72 -21.93 7.39
N MET A 20 6.73 -22.27 6.59
CA MET A 20 6.76 -23.51 5.77
C MET A 20 7.32 -24.74 6.50
N GLN A 21 7.74 -24.62 7.76
CA GLN A 21 8.15 -25.77 8.58
C GLN A 21 7.04 -26.28 9.53
N CYS A 22 5.83 -25.71 9.47
CA CYS A 22 4.65 -26.32 10.08
C CYS A 22 4.05 -27.47 9.24
N SER A 23 4.69 -27.85 8.13
CA SER A 23 4.22 -28.94 7.25
C SER A 23 4.55 -30.34 7.78
N ARG A 24 5.38 -30.48 8.83
CA ARG A 24 5.92 -31.78 9.25
C ARG A 24 5.24 -32.47 10.43
N ARG A 25 4.17 -31.91 11.02
CA ARG A 25 3.57 -32.53 12.23
C ARG A 25 2.08 -32.36 12.45
N TRP A 26 1.29 -32.21 11.39
CA TRP A 26 -0.16 -32.45 11.46
C TRP A 26 -0.46 -33.90 11.05
N ASN A 27 0.07 -34.87 11.80
CA ASN A 27 -0.42 -36.25 11.82
C ASN A 27 -1.80 -36.35 12.53
N LEU A 28 -2.63 -35.30 12.47
CA LEU A 28 -4.03 -35.35 12.84
C LEU A 28 -4.89 -36.01 11.74
N LEU A 29 -4.30 -36.20 10.55
CA LEU A 29 -4.79 -37.08 9.50
C LEU A 29 -3.98 -38.38 9.45
N GLU A 30 -3.53 -38.90 10.60
CA GLU A 30 -3.39 -40.35 10.69
C GLU A 30 -4.77 -40.93 10.35
N HIS A 31 -4.84 -41.57 9.18
CA HIS A 31 -6.06 -42.18 8.67
C HIS A 31 -6.55 -43.26 9.66
N ARG A 32 -7.32 -42.85 10.67
CA ARG A 32 -8.23 -43.70 11.45
C ARG A 32 -9.44 -44.11 10.59
N THR A 33 -9.23 -44.42 9.32
CA THR A 33 -10.28 -45.00 8.48
C THR A 33 -10.48 -46.48 8.81
N LYS A 34 -9.52 -47.15 9.46
CA LYS A 34 -9.72 -48.47 10.10
C LYS A 34 -10.84 -48.38 11.14
N GLY A 35 -12.07 -48.66 10.70
CA GLY A 35 -13.27 -48.65 11.53
C GLY A 35 -14.40 -47.74 11.06
N SER A 36 -14.21 -46.90 10.02
CA SER A 36 -15.32 -46.11 9.45
C SER A 36 -16.35 -47.05 8.80
N PRO A 37 -17.66 -46.76 8.85
CA PRO A 37 -18.69 -47.62 8.26
C PRO A 37 -18.46 -47.86 6.76
N TYR A 38 -17.92 -46.86 6.04
CA TYR A 38 -17.53 -46.99 4.64
C TYR A 38 -16.39 -48.00 4.44
N MET A 39 -15.35 -47.98 5.30
CA MET A 39 -14.26 -48.95 5.21
C MET A 39 -14.70 -50.36 5.62
N LYS A 40 -15.61 -50.50 6.57
CA LYS A 40 -16.20 -51.80 6.94
C LYS A 40 -16.98 -52.43 5.78
N HIS A 41 -17.76 -51.62 5.05
CA HIS A 41 -18.44 -52.10 3.85
C HIS A 41 -17.46 -52.47 2.74
N LEU A 42 -16.43 -51.64 2.49
CA LEU A 42 -15.37 -51.94 1.54
C LEU A 42 -14.60 -53.21 1.91
N ASP A 43 -14.26 -53.41 3.17
CA ASP A 43 -13.60 -54.63 3.68
C ASP A 43 -14.50 -55.87 3.49
N LEU A 44 -15.82 -55.72 3.66
CA LEU A 44 -16.79 -56.79 3.44
C LEU A 44 -16.90 -57.16 1.95
N TYR A 45 -16.93 -56.15 1.07
CA TYR A 45 -16.95 -56.35 -0.38
C TYR A 45 -15.62 -56.90 -0.90
N ALA A 46 -14.49 -56.46 -0.33
CA ALA A 46 -13.16 -56.94 -0.68
C ALA A 46 -12.93 -58.41 -0.31
N ARG A 47 -13.60 -58.88 0.75
CA ARG A 47 -13.60 -60.30 1.15
C ARG A 47 -14.53 -61.16 0.28
N ARG A 48 -15.62 -60.59 -0.24
CA ARG A 48 -16.58 -61.32 -1.10
C ARG A 48 -16.10 -61.44 -2.54
N ASP A 49 -15.56 -60.35 -3.11
CA ASP A 49 -15.05 -60.31 -4.47
C ASP A 49 -13.66 -59.62 -4.50
N PRO A 50 -12.58 -60.39 -4.32
CA PRO A 50 -11.22 -59.83 -4.21
C PRO A 50 -10.74 -59.15 -5.50
N GLN A 51 -11.35 -59.47 -6.64
CA GLN A 51 -11.01 -58.88 -7.94
C GLN A 51 -11.57 -57.45 -8.10
N LEU A 52 -12.66 -57.10 -7.42
CA LEU A 52 -13.31 -55.78 -7.53
C LEU A 52 -12.82 -54.78 -6.47
N ALA A 53 -12.31 -55.29 -5.34
CA ALA A 53 -11.74 -54.52 -4.24
C ALA A 53 -10.78 -53.38 -4.63
N PRO A 54 -9.79 -53.59 -5.53
CA PRO A 54 -8.84 -52.53 -5.89
C PRO A 54 -9.50 -51.36 -6.63
N TYR A 55 -10.57 -51.59 -7.40
CA TYR A 55 -11.27 -50.53 -8.15
C TYR A 55 -12.10 -49.65 -7.21
N LEU A 56 -12.84 -50.27 -6.29
CA LEU A 56 -13.67 -49.56 -5.31
C LEU A 56 -12.81 -48.73 -4.34
N LEU A 57 -11.69 -49.26 -3.87
CA LEU A 57 -10.75 -48.51 -3.02
C LEU A 57 -10.14 -47.32 -3.76
N ARG A 58 -9.87 -47.46 -5.06
CA ARG A 58 -9.30 -46.39 -5.89
C ARG A 58 -10.31 -45.27 -6.13
N GLU A 59 -11.57 -45.59 -6.37
CA GLU A 59 -12.64 -44.58 -6.53
C GLU A 59 -12.83 -43.74 -5.27
N VAL A 60 -12.89 -44.40 -4.11
CA VAL A 60 -13.03 -43.73 -2.81
C VAL A 60 -11.82 -42.84 -2.49
N ASP A 61 -10.60 -43.28 -2.79
CA ASP A 61 -9.39 -42.45 -2.64
C ASP A 61 -9.40 -41.23 -3.58
N ILE A 62 -9.86 -41.41 -4.83
CA ILE A 62 -9.99 -40.30 -5.80
C ILE A 62 -11.03 -39.28 -5.31
N GLU A 63 -12.19 -39.71 -4.84
CA GLU A 63 -13.21 -38.81 -4.30
C GLU A 63 -12.73 -38.07 -3.05
N TYR A 64 -12.04 -38.77 -2.15
CA TYR A 64 -11.48 -38.19 -0.94
C TYR A 64 -10.43 -37.12 -1.27
N LYS A 65 -9.48 -37.43 -2.17
CA LYS A 65 -8.47 -36.47 -2.65
C LYS A 65 -9.09 -35.25 -3.32
N ARG A 66 -10.17 -35.44 -4.10
CA ARG A 66 -10.93 -34.32 -4.71
C ARG A 66 -11.57 -33.43 -3.65
N LYS A 67 -12.22 -34.00 -2.63
CA LYS A 67 -12.83 -33.22 -1.54
C LYS A 67 -11.77 -32.45 -0.72
N CYS A 68 -10.66 -33.09 -0.38
CA CYS A 68 -9.56 -32.43 0.34
C CYS A 68 -8.96 -31.28 -0.46
N ARG A 69 -8.79 -31.44 -1.78
CA ARG A 69 -8.33 -30.36 -2.67
C ARG A 69 -9.30 -29.18 -2.70
N LYS A 70 -10.62 -29.42 -2.69
CA LYS A 70 -11.65 -28.36 -2.62
C LYS A 70 -11.58 -27.59 -1.30
N VAL A 71 -11.40 -28.29 -0.18
CA VAL A 71 -11.25 -27.64 1.14
C VAL A 71 -9.97 -26.80 1.19
N SER A 72 -8.84 -27.34 0.72
CA SER A 72 -7.59 -26.59 0.63
C SER A 72 -7.73 -25.34 -0.24
N PHE A 73 -8.41 -25.44 -1.38
CA PHE A 73 -8.68 -24.30 -2.25
C PHE A 73 -9.53 -23.23 -1.56
N LEU A 74 -10.60 -23.61 -0.86
CA LEU A 74 -11.45 -22.65 -0.13
C LEU A 74 -10.69 -21.93 0.99
N VAL A 75 -9.81 -22.64 1.71
CA VAL A 75 -8.95 -22.01 2.72
C VAL A 75 -8.02 -20.99 2.07
N TRP A 76 -7.39 -21.34 0.94
CA TRP A 76 -6.52 -20.41 0.21
C TRP A 76 -7.28 -19.19 -0.33
N VAL A 77 -8.49 -19.37 -0.85
CA VAL A 77 -9.35 -18.27 -1.28
C VAL A 77 -9.68 -17.35 -0.11
N ALA A 78 -10.03 -17.89 1.05
CA ALA A 78 -10.33 -17.09 2.25
C ALA A 78 -9.10 -16.31 2.74
N VAL A 79 -7.92 -16.92 2.75
CA VAL A 79 -6.67 -16.22 3.10
C VAL A 79 -6.38 -15.10 2.10
N PHE A 80 -6.56 -15.36 0.81
CA PHE A 80 -6.34 -14.37 -0.24
C PHE A 80 -7.32 -13.20 -0.12
N THR A 81 -8.60 -13.45 0.11
CA THR A 81 -9.60 -12.37 0.24
C THR A 81 -9.33 -11.51 1.47
N VAL A 82 -8.95 -12.10 2.60
CA VAL A 82 -8.57 -11.34 3.81
C VAL A 82 -7.31 -10.49 3.55
N ALA A 83 -6.30 -11.05 2.90
CA ALA A 83 -5.09 -10.31 2.55
C ALA A 83 -5.38 -9.12 1.61
N VAL A 84 -6.20 -9.33 0.58
CA VAL A 84 -6.59 -8.26 -0.35
C VAL A 84 -7.43 -7.19 0.38
N ALA A 85 -8.39 -7.58 1.22
CA ALA A 85 -9.19 -6.63 2.00
C ALA A 85 -8.33 -5.80 2.97
N TRP A 86 -7.30 -6.41 3.55
CA TRP A 86 -6.34 -5.69 4.39
C TRP A 86 -5.48 -4.71 3.57
N GLN A 87 -4.97 -5.16 2.41
CA GLN A 87 -4.16 -4.33 1.53
C GLN A 87 -4.95 -3.11 1.00
N THR A 88 -6.20 -3.30 0.60
CA THR A 88 -7.04 -2.18 0.11
C THR A 88 -7.33 -1.18 1.21
N ARG A 89 -7.56 -1.63 2.45
CA ARG A 89 -7.71 -0.74 3.61
C ARG A 89 -6.45 0.10 3.85
N MET A 90 -5.28 -0.54 3.86
CA MET A 90 -3.99 0.14 4.05
C MET A 90 -3.69 1.16 2.93
N GLN A 91 -4.01 0.81 1.68
CA GLN A 91 -3.87 1.74 0.55
C GLN A 91 -4.83 2.94 0.68
N GLY A 92 -6.03 2.73 1.21
CA GLY A 92 -6.98 3.81 1.51
C GLY A 92 -6.44 4.80 2.55
N GLU A 93 -5.87 4.30 3.65
CA GLU A 93 -5.27 5.12 4.69
C GLU A 93 -4.04 5.89 4.16
N ALA A 94 -3.15 5.22 3.41
CA ALA A 94 -1.98 5.86 2.79
C ALA A 94 -2.39 6.99 1.83
N LEU A 95 -3.44 6.77 1.03
CA LEU A 95 -3.94 7.78 0.10
C LEU A 95 -4.55 8.98 0.83
N HIS A 96 -5.17 8.77 1.99
CA HIS A 96 -5.65 9.86 2.84
C HIS A 96 -4.49 10.74 3.35
N TYR A 97 -3.43 10.13 3.87
CA TYR A 97 -2.24 10.88 4.32
C TYR A 97 -1.56 11.65 3.18
N MET A 98 -1.45 11.05 2.00
CA MET A 98 -0.89 11.74 0.83
C MET A 98 -1.71 12.96 0.40
N ARG A 99 -3.05 12.87 0.45
CA ARG A 99 -3.94 14.01 0.17
C ARG A 99 -3.76 15.13 1.19
N LEU A 100 -3.66 14.79 2.47
CA LEU A 100 -3.43 15.76 3.53
C LEU A 100 -2.07 16.47 3.32
N TYR A 101 -1.01 15.71 3.08
CA TYR A 101 0.31 16.26 2.78
C TYR A 101 0.28 17.19 1.55
N ALA A 102 -0.37 16.77 0.47
CA ALA A 102 -0.52 17.60 -0.73
C ALA A 102 -1.25 18.91 -0.45
N SER A 103 -2.26 18.91 0.43
CA SER A 103 -2.97 20.12 0.85
C SER A 103 -2.08 21.08 1.65
N TYR A 104 -1.25 20.57 2.56
CA TYR A 104 -0.30 21.38 3.30
C TYR A 104 0.77 21.99 2.41
N VAL A 105 1.34 21.21 1.49
CA VAL A 105 2.35 21.71 0.54
C VAL A 105 1.79 22.80 -0.36
N ARG A 106 0.55 22.65 -0.84
CA ARG A 106 -0.13 23.70 -1.61
C ARG A 106 -0.32 24.96 -0.80
N ALA A 107 -0.82 24.85 0.43
CA ALA A 107 -0.99 26.03 1.30
C ALA A 107 0.34 26.75 1.58
N GLU A 108 1.43 26.00 1.76
CA GLU A 108 2.77 26.58 1.93
C GLU A 108 3.26 27.30 0.65
N GLN A 109 2.99 26.70 -0.52
CA GLN A 109 3.32 27.32 -1.82
C GLN A 109 2.50 28.58 -2.06
N ASP A 110 1.19 28.55 -1.81
CA ASP A 110 0.29 29.69 -1.95
C ASP A 110 0.73 30.85 -1.03
N ALA A 111 1.11 30.56 0.22
CA ALA A 111 1.63 31.57 1.14
C ALA A 111 2.95 32.20 0.63
N LYS A 112 3.87 31.38 0.10
CA LYS A 112 5.12 31.88 -0.51
C LYS A 112 4.85 32.74 -1.74
N ASP A 113 3.89 32.35 -2.57
CA ASP A 113 3.52 33.09 -3.76
C ASP A 113 2.86 34.42 -3.41
N GLU A 114 1.99 34.47 -2.39
CA GLU A 114 1.45 35.72 -1.86
C GLU A 114 2.55 36.67 -1.36
N ASP A 115 3.50 36.17 -0.59
CA ASP A 115 4.63 36.97 -0.10
C ASP A 115 5.50 37.49 -1.26
N ASN A 116 5.74 36.64 -2.27
CA ASN A 116 6.44 37.05 -3.48
C ASN A 116 5.67 38.11 -4.27
N ILE A 117 4.34 37.99 -4.37
CA ILE A 117 3.49 39.00 -5.01
C ILE A 117 3.55 40.32 -4.24
N LYS A 118 3.47 40.29 -2.91
CA LYS A 118 3.60 41.50 -2.07
C LYS A 118 4.95 42.17 -2.28
N ARG A 119 6.06 41.40 -2.27
CA ARG A 119 7.41 41.92 -2.55
C ARG A 119 7.53 42.53 -3.94
N ARG A 120 6.96 41.89 -4.97
CA ARG A 120 6.95 42.42 -6.34
C ARG A 120 6.13 43.71 -6.44
N LYS A 121 4.97 43.79 -5.78
CA LYS A 121 4.14 45.01 -5.74
C LYS A 121 4.89 46.18 -5.08
N ALA A 122 5.50 45.94 -3.91
CA ALA A 122 6.31 46.95 -3.22
C ALA A 122 7.48 47.45 -4.10
N PHE A 123 8.19 46.52 -4.76
CA PHE A 123 9.28 46.86 -5.67
C PHE A 123 8.82 47.71 -6.86
N VAL A 124 7.70 47.33 -7.50
CA VAL A 124 7.11 48.11 -8.60
C VAL A 124 6.64 49.49 -8.11
N GLY A 125 6.06 49.57 -6.90
CA GLY A 125 5.68 50.84 -6.27
C GLY A 125 6.87 51.78 -6.12
N VAL A 126 7.99 51.28 -5.58
CA VAL A 126 9.24 52.06 -5.45
C VAL A 126 9.78 52.49 -6.82
N ILE A 127 9.82 51.59 -7.81
CA ILE A 127 10.27 51.94 -9.17
C ILE A 127 9.39 53.03 -9.80
N ASN A 128 8.08 52.98 -9.59
CA ASN A 128 7.18 54.02 -10.10
C ASN A 128 7.45 55.38 -9.43
N VAL A 129 7.77 55.41 -8.14
CA VAL A 129 8.19 56.65 -7.45
C VAL A 129 9.49 57.19 -8.05
N VAL A 130 10.47 56.32 -8.30
CA VAL A 130 11.74 56.68 -8.96
C VAL A 130 11.49 57.23 -10.37
N LYS A 131 10.65 56.56 -11.15
CA LYS A 131 10.27 57.01 -12.49
C LYS A 131 9.60 58.38 -12.45
N ASN A 132 8.63 58.58 -11.56
CA ASN A 132 7.94 59.86 -11.42
C ASN A 132 8.88 61.00 -10.99
N ALA A 133 9.86 60.72 -10.13
CA ALA A 133 10.87 61.70 -9.75
C ALA A 133 11.80 62.05 -10.92
N PHE A 134 12.15 61.05 -11.74
CA PHE A 134 12.93 61.22 -12.95
C PHE A 134 12.19 62.03 -14.02
N ASP A 135 10.91 61.74 -14.24
CA ASP A 135 10.06 62.42 -15.22
C ASP A 135 9.74 63.87 -14.82
N ARG A 136 9.74 64.19 -13.51
CA ARG A 136 9.46 65.55 -13.00
C ARG A 136 10.66 66.48 -13.14
N ASP A 137 11.73 66.22 -12.38
CA ASP A 137 12.86 67.15 -12.22
C ASP A 137 14.24 66.47 -12.27
N GLN A 138 14.30 65.15 -12.52
CA GLN A 138 15.52 64.33 -12.39
C GLN A 138 16.26 64.48 -11.05
N ARG A 139 15.57 64.94 -10.00
CA ARG A 139 16.12 65.17 -8.66
C ARG A 139 15.28 64.45 -7.62
N TRP A 140 15.97 63.76 -6.72
CA TRP A 140 15.34 63.07 -5.59
C TRP A 140 15.03 64.07 -4.47
N THR A 141 13.77 64.11 -4.01
CA THR A 141 13.34 65.00 -2.92
C THR A 141 12.92 64.20 -1.68
N ALA A 142 12.96 64.84 -0.50
CA ALA A 142 12.52 64.21 0.75
C ALA A 142 11.04 63.75 0.72
N ALA A 143 10.21 64.38 -0.12
CA ALA A 143 8.83 63.96 -0.32
C ALA A 143 8.73 62.64 -1.11
N ASP A 144 9.66 62.38 -2.03
CA ASP A 144 9.73 61.14 -2.81
C ASP A 144 10.31 59.99 -1.96
N GLU A 145 11.23 60.31 -1.04
CA GLU A 145 11.72 59.37 -0.01
C GLU A 145 10.59 58.92 0.94
N ALA A 146 9.77 59.86 1.43
CA ALA A 146 8.61 59.54 2.26
C ALA A 146 7.54 58.71 1.52
N LYS A 147 7.42 58.86 0.19
CA LYS A 147 6.53 58.03 -0.64
C LYS A 147 7.09 56.62 -0.86
N ALA A 148 8.38 56.50 -1.16
CA ALA A 148 9.04 55.20 -1.33
C ALA A 148 9.00 54.36 -0.04
N LEU A 149 9.19 54.99 1.13
CA LEU A 149 9.09 54.32 2.43
C LEU A 149 7.66 53.86 2.76
N LYS A 150 6.64 54.53 2.22
CA LYS A 150 5.23 54.09 2.37
C LYS A 150 4.93 52.87 1.51
N GLU A 151 5.47 52.78 0.30
CA GLU A 151 5.27 51.63 -0.60
C GLU A 151 6.02 50.37 -0.15
N LEU A 152 7.03 50.52 0.71
CA LEU A 152 7.79 49.41 1.32
C LEU A 152 7.15 48.84 2.59
N ARG A 153 6.14 49.50 3.15
CA ARG A 153 5.52 49.18 4.44
C ARG A 153 4.18 48.48 4.25
#